data_AF-A0A4Y2MB07-F1
#
_entry.id   AF-A0A4Y2MB07-F1
#
_cell.length_a   1.000
_cell.length_b   1.000
_cell.length_c   1.000
_cell.angle_alpha   90.00
_cell.angle_beta   90.00
_cell.angle_gamma   90.00
#
_symmetry.space_group_name_H-M   'P 1'
#
loop_
_entity.id
_entity.type
_entity.pdbx_description
1 polymer ?
#
loop_
_entity_poly.entity_id
_entity_poly.type
_entity_poly.pdbx_seq_one_letter_code
_entity_poly.pdbx_strand_id
1 'polypeptide(L)'
;WCCRDVRCKKLQLTDLLVSPVQHVMRVPLILKEIEMRTENPEEKRLISAIIEAEENSLRELDDKMKWLKNFERLLEIQRSIVWPSVFELDPKAFIPDFLKQPLAKQPCERLIVSPRRQIVLEGALQLL
;
A
#
# COMPACT_ATOMS: atom_id res chain seq x y z
N TRP A 1 17.64 -23.04 3.10
CA TRP A 1 17.72 -24.13 4.09
C TRP A 1 16.36 -24.40 4.73
N CYS A 2 15.63 -23.38 5.23
CA CYS A 2 14.29 -23.55 5.83
C CYS A 2 13.22 -24.17 4.91
N CYS A 3 13.15 -23.82 3.61
CA CYS A 3 12.10 -24.33 2.70
C CYS A 3 12.16 -25.85 2.42
N ARG A 4 13.19 -26.57 2.91
CA ARG A 4 13.34 -28.03 2.77
C ARG A 4 12.80 -28.79 3.98
N ASP A 5 12.35 -28.09 5.01
CA ASP A 5 11.76 -28.70 6.20
C ASP A 5 10.39 -29.33 5.87
N VAL A 6 10.13 -30.52 6.41
CA VAL A 6 8.88 -31.25 6.20
C VAL A 6 7.65 -30.46 6.66
N ARG A 7 7.79 -29.59 7.66
CA ARG A 7 6.71 -28.73 8.18
C ARG A 7 6.27 -27.67 7.17
N CYS A 8 7.13 -27.31 6.21
CA CYS A 8 6.78 -26.39 5.14
C CYS A 8 5.80 -27.01 4.14
N LYS A 9 5.55 -28.34 4.17
CA LYS A 9 4.60 -29.03 3.28
C LYS A 9 4.83 -28.71 1.79
N LYS A 10 6.10 -28.57 1.38
CA LYS A 10 6.56 -28.16 0.03
C LYS A 10 6.21 -26.72 -0.38
N LEU A 11 5.66 -25.90 0.53
CA LEU A 11 5.40 -24.48 0.30
C LEU A 11 6.69 -23.67 0.39
N GLN A 12 6.81 -22.66 -0.48
CA GLN A 12 7.85 -21.64 -0.40
C GLN A 12 7.47 -20.55 0.59
N LEU A 13 8.44 -19.73 1.01
CA LEU A 13 8.19 -18.59 1.88
C LEU A 13 7.14 -17.64 1.31
N THR A 14 7.21 -17.36 0.00
CA THR A 14 6.23 -16.52 -0.69
C THR A 14 4.82 -17.05 -0.58
N ASP A 15 4.64 -18.38 -0.66
CA ASP A 15 3.32 -19.01 -0.53
C ASP A 15 2.77 -18.84 0.90
N LEU A 16 3.65 -19.00 1.90
CA LEU A 16 3.32 -18.84 3.31
C LEU A 16 2.96 -17.38 3.67
N LEU A 17 3.60 -16.39 3.03
CA LEU A 17 3.31 -14.98 3.26
C LEU A 17 1.93 -14.56 2.73
N VAL A 18 1.44 -15.21 1.67
CA VAL A 18 0.12 -14.92 1.09
C VAL A 18 -1.00 -15.69 1.82
N SER A 19 -0.66 -16.78 2.50
CA SER A 19 -1.64 -17.69 3.14
C SER A 19 -2.60 -17.02 4.14
N PRO A 20 -2.18 -16.09 5.03
CA PRO A 20 -3.11 -15.42 5.93
C PRO A 20 -4.20 -14.62 5.20
N VAL A 21 -3.83 -13.88 4.16
CA VAL A 21 -4.78 -13.10 3.35
C VAL A 21 -5.76 -14.03 2.65
N GLN A 22 -5.26 -15.13 2.06
CA GLN A 22 -6.11 -16.14 1.43
C GLN A 22 -7.09 -16.80 2.41
N HIS A 23 -6.67 -17.01 3.66
CA HIS A 23 -7.54 -17.57 4.69
C HIS A 23 -8.70 -16.64 5.00
N VAL A 24 -8.42 -15.36 5.30
CA VAL A 24 -9.46 -14.38 5.65
C VAL A 24 -10.42 -14.16 4.48
N MET A 25 -9.94 -14.10 3.22
CA MET A 25 -10.82 -13.97 2.05
C MET A 25 -11.78 -15.16 1.85
N ARG A 26 -11.48 -16.34 2.41
CA ARG A 26 -12.37 -17.52 2.32
C ARG A 26 -13.45 -17.54 3.39
N VAL A 27 -13.25 -16.87 4.52
CA VAL A 27 -14.17 -16.91 5.66
C VAL A 27 -15.59 -16.48 5.26
N PRO A 28 -15.82 -15.34 4.56
CA PRO A 28 -17.17 -14.96 4.14
C PRO A 28 -17.83 -15.98 3.21
N LEU A 29 -17.05 -16.66 2.34
CA LEU A 29 -17.57 -17.67 1.42
C LEU A 29 -18.10 -18.89 2.17
N ILE A 30 -17.35 -19.34 3.18
CA ILE A 30 -17.73 -20.46 4.03
C ILE A 30 -18.96 -20.08 4.86
N LEU A 31 -19.00 -18.87 5.43
CA LEU A 31 -20.15 -18.40 6.21
C LEU A 31 -21.42 -18.29 5.35
N LYS A 32 -21.33 -17.82 4.10
CA LYS A 32 -22.47 -17.81 3.15
C LYS A 32 -23.00 -19.22 2.88
N GLU A 33 -22.12 -20.20 2.74
CA GLU A 33 -22.54 -21.60 2.60
C GLU A 33 -23.27 -22.14 3.84
N ILE A 34 -22.85 -21.73 5.04
CA ILE A 34 -23.51 -22.09 6.30
C ILE A 34 -24.88 -21.40 6.39
N GLU A 35 -24.94 -20.10 6.08
CA GLU A 35 -26.18 -19.31 6.04
C GLU A 35 -27.23 -19.92 5.11
N MET A 36 -26.81 -20.37 3.92
CA MET A 36 -27.68 -21.02 2.94
C MET A 36 -28.31 -22.32 3.44
N ARG A 37 -27.63 -23.04 4.34
CA ARG A 37 -28.07 -24.31 4.92
C ARG A 37 -28.76 -24.15 6.28
N THR A 38 -28.84 -22.93 6.80
CA THR A 38 -29.46 -22.63 8.11
C THR A 38 -30.95 -22.36 7.94
N GLU A 39 -31.78 -23.15 8.63
CA GLU A 39 -33.24 -23.06 8.58
C GLU A 39 -33.80 -22.03 9.57
N ASN A 40 -33.16 -21.89 10.74
CA ASN A 40 -33.61 -20.97 11.79
C ASN A 40 -33.41 -19.51 11.34
N PRO A 41 -34.48 -18.69 11.25
CA PRO A 41 -34.38 -17.32 10.76
C PRO A 41 -33.55 -16.40 11.67
N GLU A 42 -33.54 -16.62 12.98
CA GLU A 42 -32.74 -15.80 13.90
C GLU A 42 -31.25 -16.12 13.76
N GLU A 43 -30.87 -17.39 13.70
CA GLU A 43 -29.49 -17.81 13.43
C GLU A 43 -29.02 -17.31 12.06
N LYS A 44 -29.90 -17.39 11.05
CA LYS A 44 -29.59 -16.89 9.71
C LYS A 44 -29.27 -15.40 9.73
N ARG A 45 -30.08 -14.57 10.41
CA ARG A 45 -29.81 -13.14 10.58
C ARG A 45 -28.48 -12.87 11.30
N LEU A 46 -28.16 -13.64 12.34
CA LEU A 46 -26.88 -13.52 13.03
C LEU A 46 -25.71 -13.84 12.11
N ILE A 47 -25.82 -14.89 11.30
CA ILE A 47 -24.79 -15.24 10.30
C ILE A 47 -24.66 -14.13 9.25
N SER A 48 -25.77 -13.58 8.75
CA SER A 48 -25.73 -12.46 7.79
C SER A 48 -24.98 -11.24 8.37
N ALA A 49 -25.22 -10.90 9.63
CA ALA A 49 -24.54 -9.80 10.30
C ALA A 49 -23.02 -10.04 10.46
N ILE A 50 -22.62 -11.28 10.75
CA ILE A 50 -21.20 -11.66 10.80
C ILE A 50 -20.56 -11.56 9.42
N ILE A 51 -21.24 -12.04 8.37
CA ILE A 51 -20.76 -11.94 6.98
C ILE A 51 -20.54 -10.48 6.61
N GLU A 52 -21.49 -9.60 6.92
CA GLU A 52 -21.37 -8.16 6.63
C GLU A 52 -20.16 -7.54 7.35
N ALA A 53 -19.97 -7.84 8.63
CA ALA A 53 -18.83 -7.37 9.41
C ALA A 53 -17.48 -7.86 8.84
N GLU A 54 -17.40 -9.12 8.43
CA GLU A 54 -16.20 -9.70 7.80
C GLU A 54 -15.92 -9.08 6.43
N GLU A 55 -16.94 -8.90 5.59
CA GLU A 55 -16.78 -8.24 4.29
C GLU A 55 -16.34 -6.78 4.43
N ASN A 56 -16.86 -6.04 5.40
CA ASN A 56 -16.42 -4.69 5.71
C ASN A 56 -14.95 -4.68 6.17
N SER A 57 -14.58 -5.59 7.07
CA SER A 57 -13.20 -5.73 7.56
C SER A 57 -12.21 -6.05 6.42
N LEU A 58 -12.62 -6.91 5.48
CA LEU A 58 -11.83 -7.22 4.28
C LEU A 58 -11.65 -6.01 3.37
N ARG A 59 -12.70 -5.20 3.16
CA ARG A 59 -12.60 -3.96 2.37
C ARG A 59 -11.64 -2.97 3.01
N GLU A 60 -11.73 -2.74 4.32
CA GLU A 60 -10.80 -1.86 5.04
C GLU A 60 -9.34 -2.34 4.93
N LEU A 61 -9.13 -3.66 5.00
CA LEU A 61 -7.80 -4.24 4.89
C LEU A 61 -7.22 -4.03 3.48
N ASP A 62 -8.02 -4.24 2.43
CA ASP A 62 -7.63 -3.99 1.03
C ASP A 62 -7.27 -2.52 0.81
N ASP A 63 -8.07 -1.59 1.35
CA ASP A 63 -7.79 -0.15 1.27
C ASP A 63 -6.47 0.23 1.95
N LYS A 64 -6.19 -0.33 3.14
CA LYS A 64 -4.91 -0.13 3.85
C LYS A 64 -3.73 -0.71 3.06
N MET A 65 -3.90 -1.86 2.43
CA MET A 65 -2.86 -2.47 1.59
C MET A 65 -2.58 -1.63 0.34
N LYS A 66 -3.63 -1.14 -0.34
CA LYS A 66 -3.50 -0.21 -1.47
C LYS A 66 -2.78 1.07 -1.08
N TRP A 67 -3.15 1.66 0.05
CA TRP A 67 -2.51 2.84 0.60
C TRP A 67 -1.01 2.59 0.87
N LEU A 68 -0.67 1.48 1.53
CA LEU A 68 0.71 1.15 1.85
C LEU A 68 1.55 0.98 0.59
N LYS A 69 1.06 0.23 -0.41
CA LYS A 69 1.74 0.05 -1.69
C LYS A 69 1.96 1.37 -2.41
N ASN A 70 0.96 2.26 -2.40
CA ASN A 70 1.08 3.60 -2.98
C ASN A 70 2.15 4.43 -2.27
N PHE A 71 2.14 4.41 -0.94
CA PHE A 71 3.10 5.12 -0.11
C PHE A 71 4.54 4.62 -0.33
N GLU A 72 4.74 3.30 -0.40
CA GLU A 72 6.04 2.70 -0.72
C GLU A 72 6.53 3.13 -2.11
N ARG A 73 5.63 3.17 -3.11
CA ARG A 73 5.97 3.65 -4.46
C ARG A 73 6.35 5.14 -4.46
N LEU A 74 5.63 5.99 -3.72
CA LEU A 74 5.98 7.41 -3.57
C LEU A 74 7.35 7.60 -2.88
N LEU A 75 7.66 6.79 -1.87
CA LEU A 75 8.96 6.78 -1.21
C LEU A 75 10.08 6.38 -2.17
N GLU A 76 9.84 5.39 -3.03
CA GLU A 76 10.80 4.96 -4.04
C GLU A 76 11.08 6.09 -5.05
N ILE A 77 10.04 6.73 -5.58
CA ILE A 77 10.18 7.88 -6.49
C ILE A 77 10.93 9.04 -5.82
N GLN A 78 10.62 9.34 -4.57
CA GLN A 78 11.30 10.38 -3.82
C GLN A 78 12.81 10.11 -3.64
N ARG A 79 13.18 8.84 -3.49
CA ARG A 79 14.58 8.41 -3.36
C ARG A 79 15.31 8.39 -4.70
N SER A 80 14.61 8.18 -5.82
CA SER A 80 15.20 8.16 -7.16
C SER A 80 15.38 9.55 -7.76
N ILE A 81 14.63 10.55 -7.30
CA ILE A 81 14.78 11.93 -7.74
C ILE A 81 15.95 12.60 -7.01
N VAL A 82 16.84 13.20 -7.80
CA VAL A 82 17.87 14.10 -7.30
C VAL A 82 17.32 15.53 -7.34
N TRP A 83 17.34 16.20 -6.19
CA TRP A 83 16.94 17.60 -6.06
C TRP A 83 18.19 18.48 -6.02
N PRO A 84 18.68 19.01 -7.17
CA PRO A 84 19.81 19.93 -7.18
C PRO A 84 19.46 21.18 -6.37
N SER A 85 20.42 21.71 -5.62
CA SER A 85 20.26 22.97 -4.89
C SER A 85 19.90 24.13 -5.82
N VAL A 86 19.33 25.21 -5.28
CA VAL A 86 18.96 26.38 -6.10
C VAL A 86 20.20 26.98 -6.77
N PHE A 87 21.37 26.86 -6.14
CA PHE A 87 22.66 27.30 -6.69
C PHE A 87 23.10 26.53 -7.93
N GLU A 88 22.78 25.24 -8.01
CA GLU A 88 23.15 24.39 -9.14
C GLU A 88 22.23 24.61 -10.34
N LEU A 89 20.99 25.05 -10.09
CA LEU A 89 20.02 25.35 -11.15
C LEU A 89 20.34 26.65 -11.89
N ASP A 90 20.77 27.70 -11.17
CA ASP A 90 21.22 28.96 -11.77
C ASP A 90 22.49 29.49 -11.08
N PRO A 91 23.68 29.09 -11.57
CA PRO A 91 24.96 29.50 -10.98
C PRO A 91 25.25 31.00 -11.09
N LYS A 92 24.52 31.73 -11.95
CA LYS A 92 24.74 33.17 -12.20
C LYS A 92 23.83 34.06 -11.36
N ALA A 93 22.85 33.47 -10.68
CA ALA A 93 21.93 34.21 -9.83
C ALA A 93 22.67 34.79 -8.61
N PHE A 94 22.49 36.09 -8.37
CA PHE A 94 22.91 36.70 -7.12
C PHE A 94 21.95 36.30 -6.00
N ILE A 95 22.47 35.61 -4.99
CA ILE A 95 21.71 35.19 -3.80
C ILE A 95 22.32 35.85 -2.56
N PRO A 96 21.56 36.69 -1.84
CA PRO A 96 22.00 37.27 -0.57
C PRO A 96 22.45 36.22 0.45
N ASP A 97 23.49 36.53 1.24
CA ASP A 97 24.10 35.56 2.17
C ASP A 97 23.11 34.94 3.16
N PHE A 98 22.15 35.71 3.65
CA PHE A 98 21.13 35.24 4.60
C PHE A 98 20.17 34.21 3.99
N LEU A 99 20.04 34.15 2.66
CA LEU A 99 19.21 33.16 1.94
C LEU A 99 20.00 31.91 1.54
N LYS A 100 21.33 31.91 1.67
CA LYS A 100 22.14 30.80 1.18
C LYS A 100 21.86 29.49 1.91
N GLN A 101 21.71 29.52 3.24
CA GLN A 101 21.38 28.31 4.00
C GLN A 101 19.98 27.74 3.68
N PRO A 102 18.90 28.54 3.67
CA PRO A 102 17.58 28.06 3.29
C PRO A 102 17.50 27.49 1.87
N LEU A 103 18.25 28.06 0.91
CA LEU A 103 18.23 27.67 -0.51
C LEU A 103 19.25 26.58 -0.87
N ALA A 104 20.04 26.10 0.10
CA ALA A 104 20.93 24.96 -0.08
C ALA A 104 20.19 23.65 -0.38
N LYS A 105 18.88 23.59 -0.09
CA LYS A 105 18.00 22.47 -0.44
C LYS A 105 16.78 22.97 -1.19
N GLN A 106 16.21 22.10 -2.04
CA GLN A 106 14.96 22.41 -2.70
C GLN A 106 13.80 22.40 -1.69
N PRO A 107 12.96 23.44 -1.63
CA PRO A 107 11.77 23.45 -0.77
C PRO A 107 10.80 22.31 -1.09
N CYS A 108 10.81 21.83 -2.33
CA CYS A 108 9.99 20.72 -2.80
C CYS A 108 10.61 19.34 -2.59
N GLU A 109 11.76 19.22 -1.91
CA GLU A 109 12.45 17.94 -1.66
C GLU A 109 11.54 16.92 -0.93
N ARG A 110 10.48 17.35 -0.23
CA ARG A 110 9.51 16.44 0.43
C ARG A 110 8.10 16.48 -0.15
N LEU A 111 7.95 17.06 -1.35
CA LEU A 111 6.63 17.31 -1.93
C LEU A 111 5.91 16.02 -2.33
N ILE A 112 6.66 14.99 -2.71
CA ILE A 112 6.13 13.74 -3.27
C ILE A 112 5.60 12.83 -2.16
N VAL A 113 6.37 12.66 -1.09
CA VAL A 113 6.01 11.80 0.04
C VAL A 113 5.07 12.57 0.97
N SER A 114 3.78 12.48 0.69
CA SER A 114 2.74 13.01 1.54
C SER A 114 1.64 11.95 1.74
N PRO A 115 1.16 11.73 2.97
CA PRO A 115 0.04 10.82 3.23
C PRO A 115 -1.25 11.19 2.49
N ARG A 116 -1.33 12.43 1.99
CA ARG A 116 -2.48 12.97 1.24
C ARG A 116 -2.32 12.87 -0.28
N ARG A 117 -1.19 12.36 -0.77
CA ARG A 117 -0.94 12.17 -2.20
C ARG A 117 -1.08 10.69 -2.54
N GLN A 118 -1.60 10.42 -3.74
CA GLN A 118 -1.67 9.08 -4.28
C GLN A 118 -1.29 9.10 -5.76
N ILE A 119 -0.55 8.09 -6.19
CA ILE A 119 -0.32 7.81 -7.60
C ILE A 119 -1.63 7.25 -8.18
N VAL A 120 -2.22 7.96 -9.14
CA VAL A 120 -3.44 7.52 -9.85
C VAL A 120 -3.08 6.70 -11.08
N LEU A 121 -2.05 7.14 -11.82
CA LEU A 121 -1.58 6.54 -13.06
C LEU A 121 -0.05 6.69 -13.13
N GLU A 122 0.61 5.69 -13.70
CA GLU A 122 2.05 5.67 -13.97
C GLU A 122 2.30 4.94 -15.29
N GLY A 123 3.24 5.44 -16.09
CA GLY A 123 3.61 4.83 -17.38
C GLY A 123 4.72 5.59 -18.08
N ALA A 124 5.38 4.92 -19.03
CA ALA A 124 6.38 5.56 -19.88
C ALA A 124 5.72 6.52 -20.85
N LEU A 125 6.27 7.72 -20.98
CA LEU A 125 5.83 8.74 -21.93
C LEU A 125 7.01 9.19 -22.78
N GLN A 126 6.74 9.49 -24.04
CA GLN A 126 7.70 10.12 -24.94
C GLN A 126 7.33 11.59 -25.09
N LEU A 127 8.25 12.48 -24.73
CA LEU A 127 8.14 13.90 -25.01
C LEU A 127 8.62 14.13 -26.45
N LEU A 128 7.77 14.74 -27.29
CA LEU A 128 8.07 15.16 -28.65
C LEU A 128 8.60 16.59 -28.66
#